data_AF-A0A2Z4Z9G3-F1
#
_entry.id   AF-A0A2Z4Z9G3-F1
#
_cell.length_a   1.000
_cell.length_b   1.000
_cell.length_c   1.000
_cell.angle_alpha   90.00
_cell.angle_beta   90.00
_cell.angle_gamma   90.00
#
_symmetry.space_group_name_H-M   'P 1'
#
loop_
_entity.id
_entity.type
_entity.pdbx_description
1 polymer ?
#
loop_
_entity_poly.entity_id
_entity_poly.type
_entity_poly.pdbx_seq_one_letter_code
_entity_poly.pdbx_strand_id
1 'polypeptide(L)' 'MSGISLNLPEDLSNSLADLAKTNGQSASYLAMDVLRDYIEHEKALTTQIELAVKEADQGKFATDERVAAMRARR' A
#
# COMPACT_ATOMS: atom_id res chain seq x y z
N MET A 1 -18.76 5.38 17.15
CA MET A 1 -18.19 5.21 15.80
C MET A 1 -18.07 6.58 15.19
N SER A 2 -16.89 6.98 14.71
CA SER A 2 -16.73 8.17 13.88
C SER A 2 -17.02 7.79 12.42
N GLY A 3 -17.93 8.52 11.77
CA GLY A 3 -18.19 8.38 10.34
C GLY A 3 -17.41 9.45 9.58
N ILE A 4 -16.89 9.09 8.42
CA ILE A 4 -16.35 10.05 7.45
C ILE A 4 -17.34 10.18 6.29
N SER A 5 -17.56 11.41 5.81
CA SER A 5 -18.30 11.64 4.56
C SER A 5 -17.28 11.82 3.45
N LEU A 6 -17.40 11.01 2.41
CA LEU A 6 -16.53 11.04 1.24
C LEU A 6 -17.33 11.58 0.07
N ASN A 7 -16.85 12.68 -0.53
CA ASN A 7 -17.38 13.16 -1.80
C ASN A 7 -16.56 12.54 -2.92
N LEU A 8 -17.18 11.63 -3.66
CA LEU A 8 -16.56 10.96 -4.79
C LEU A 8 -17.06 11.58 -6.09
N PRO A 9 -16.19 11.71 -7.11
CA PRO A 9 -16.64 11.90 -8.49
C PRO A 9 -17.68 10.83 -8.89
N GLU A 10 -18.64 11.21 -9.73
CA GLU A 10 -19.78 10.36 -10.11
C GLU A 10 -19.33 9.04 -10.76
N ASP A 11 -18.34 9.12 -11.65
CA ASP A 11 -17.74 7.98 -12.35
C ASP A 11 -17.08 6.98 -11.37
N LEU A 12 -16.38 7.49 -10.36
CA LEU A 12 -15.75 6.66 -9.33
C LEU A 12 -16.80 6.02 -8.42
N SER A 13 -17.84 6.77 -8.04
CA SER A 13 -18.96 6.26 -7.25
C SER A 13 -19.67 5.12 -7.98
N ASN A 14 -19.94 5.29 -9.28
CA ASN A 14 -20.57 4.27 -10.10
C ASN A 14 -19.69 3.01 -10.23
N SER A 15 -18.40 3.20 -10.51
CA SER A 15 -17.44 2.08 -10.60
C SER A 15 -17.35 1.29 -9.29
N LEU A 16 -17.32 1.97 -8.15
CA LEU A 16 -17.31 1.34 -6.83
C LEU A 16 -18.61 0.57 -6.55
N ALA A 17 -19.76 1.14 -6.91
CA ALA A 17 -21.06 0.49 -6.75
C ALA A 17 -21.19 -0.78 -7.60
N ASP A 18 -20.74 -0.75 -8.86
CA ASP A 18 -20.75 -1.89 -9.77
C ASP A 18 -19.82 -3.01 -9.29
N LEU A 19 -18.62 -2.66 -8.81
CA LEU A 19 -17.69 -3.60 -8.23
C LEU A 19 -18.26 -4.24 -6.96
N ALA A 20 -18.83 -3.43 -6.06
CA ALA A 20 -19.46 -3.92 -4.83
C ALA A 20 -20.61 -4.88 -5.14
N LYS A 21 -21.46 -4.55 -6.13
CA LYS A 21 -22.56 -5.42 -6.59
C LYS A 21 -22.05 -6.76 -7.12
N THR A 22 -20.99 -6.74 -7.93
CA THR A 22 -20.37 -7.96 -8.48
C THR A 22 -19.82 -8.86 -7.37
N ASN A 23 -19.28 -8.27 -6.32
CA ASN A 23 -18.69 -9.00 -5.18
C ASN A 23 -19.71 -9.35 -4.09
N GLY A 24 -20.99 -8.99 -4.24
CA GLY A 24 -22.02 -9.20 -3.22
C GLY A 24 -21.79 -8.39 -1.93
N GLN A 25 -21.07 -7.27 -2.02
CA GLN A 25 -20.71 -6.42 -0.90
C GLN A 25 -21.37 -5.04 -1.03
N SER A 26 -21.33 -4.24 0.05
CA SER A 26 -21.75 -2.83 -0.01
C SER A 26 -20.60 -1.93 -0.45
N ALA A 27 -20.91 -0.85 -1.16
CA ALA A 27 -19.91 0.13 -1.57
C ALA A 27 -19.14 0.72 -0.37
N SER A 28 -19.83 0.97 0.75
CA SER A 28 -19.19 1.43 1.99
C SER A 28 -18.22 0.39 2.57
N TYR A 29 -18.54 -0.90 2.52
CA TYR A 29 -17.65 -1.95 2.98
C TYR A 29 -16.37 -1.98 2.12
N LEU A 30 -16.53 -2.00 0.80
CA LEU A 30 -15.41 -2.05 -0.12
C LEU A 30 -14.53 -0.79 -0.03
N ALA A 31 -15.13 0.39 0.14
CA ALA A 31 -14.38 1.62 0.40
C ALA A 31 -13.54 1.52 1.68
N MET A 32 -14.11 0.97 2.76
CA MET A 32 -13.38 0.78 4.02
C MET A 32 -12.27 -0.25 3.91
N ASP A 33 -12.48 -1.30 3.12
CA ASP A 33 -11.49 -2.34 2.85
C ASP A 33 -10.29 -1.77 2.10
N VAL A 34 -10.53 -1.06 0.99
CA VAL A 34 -9.48 -0.38 0.22
C VAL A 34 -8.73 0.66 1.06
N LEU A 35 -9.44 1.44 1.89
CA LEU A 35 -8.79 2.40 2.78
C LEU A 35 -7.91 1.72 3.83
N ARG A 36 -8.32 0.57 4.36
CA ARG A 36 -7.52 -0.21 5.31
C ARG A 36 -6.24 -0.71 4.65
N ASP A 37 -6.37 -1.35 3.49
CA ASP A 37 -5.25 -1.90 2.75
C ASP A 37 -4.24 -0.81 2.38
N TYR A 38 -4.74 0.35 1.94
CA TYR A 38 -3.88 1.50 1.65
C TYR A 38 -3.14 1.99 2.90
N ILE A 39 -3.83 2.15 4.04
CA ILE A 39 -3.19 2.59 5.29
C ILE A 39 -2.14 1.58 5.77
N GLU A 40 -2.43 0.29 5.68
CA GLU A 40 -1.50 -0.77 6.06
C GLU A 40 -0.25 -0.79 5.16
N HIS A 41 -0.45 -0.66 3.85
CA HIS A 41 0.63 -0.54 2.87
C HIS A 41 1.52 0.67 3.17
N GLU A 42 0.93 1.86 3.34
CA GLU A 42 1.69 3.09 3.57
C GLU A 42 2.47 3.06 4.89
N LYS A 43 1.91 2.45 5.94
CA LYS A 43 2.61 2.23 7.22
C LYS A 43 3.81 1.30 7.05
N ALA A 44 3.62 0.19 6.33
CA ALA A 44 4.68 -0.77 6.09
C ALA A 44 5.81 -0.15 5.25
N LEU A 45 5.47 0.60 4.20
CA LEU A 45 6.42 1.30 3.35
C LEU A 45 7.20 2.36 4.12
N THR A 46 6.51 3.20 4.90
CA THR A 46 7.14 4.23 5.73
C THR A 46 8.14 3.60 6.71
N THR A 47 7.72 2.54 7.40
CA THR A 47 8.59 1.81 8.35
C THR A 47 9.83 1.24 7.66
N GLN A 48 9.67 0.67 6.46
CA GLN A 48 10.78 0.13 5.68
C GLN A 48 11.76 1.23 5.24
N ILE A 49 11.25 2.39 4.80
CA ILE A 49 12.09 3.53 4.42
C ILE A 49 12.87 4.05 5.63
N GLU A 50 12.20 4.25 6.76
CA GLU A 50 12.85 4.70 8.01
C GLU A 50 13.96 3.73 8.45
N LEU A 51 13.70 2.43 8.37
CA LEU A 51 14.70 1.40 8.67
C LEU A 51 15.87 1.45 7.68
N ALA A 52 15.59 1.53 6.38
CA ALA A 52 16.61 1.57 5.35
C ALA A 52 17.53 2.81 5.49
N VAL A 53 16.96 3.97 5.82
CA VAL A 53 17.73 5.19 6.10
C VAL A 53 18.62 4.98 7.33
N LYS A 54 18.08 4.43 8.41
CA LYS A 54 18.86 4.14 9.64
C LYS A 54 20.00 3.15 9.38
N GLU A 55 19.77 2.12 8.56
CA GLU A 55 20.80 1.16 8.19
C GLU A 55 21.89 1.79 7.30
N ALA A 56 21.49 2.65 6.35
CA ALA A 56 22.40 3.41 5.52
C ALA A 56 23.28 4.36 6.34
N ASP A 57 22.70 5.07 7.31
CA ASP A 57 23.44 5.94 8.25
C ASP A 57 24.45 5.15 9.11
N GLN A 58 24.16 3.87 9.36
CA GLN A 58 25.07 2.94 10.04
C GLN A 58 26.09 2.28 9.10
N GLY A 59 26.09 2.64 7.81
CA GLY A 59 26.96 2.04 6.80
C GLY A 59 26.63 0.58 6.46
N LYS A 60 25.43 0.09 6.81
CA LYS A 60 24.99 -1.29 6.57
C LYS A 60 24.56 -1.50 5.12
N PHE A 61 25.49 -1.36 4.20
CA PHE A 61 25.27 -1.69 2.79
C PHE A 61 25.73 -3.11 2.48
N ALA A 62 25.17 -3.70 1.42
CA ALA A 62 25.67 -4.95 0.89
C ALA A 62 27.10 -4.78 0.34
N THR A 63 27.92 -5.82 0.45
CA THR A 63 29.25 -5.84 -0.15
C THR A 63 29.16 -5.97 -1.67
N ASP A 64 30.19 -5.51 -2.37
CA ASP A 64 30.30 -5.59 -3.84
C ASP A 64 30.14 -7.03 -4.35
N GLU A 65 30.73 -8.00 -3.64
CA GLU A 65 30.62 -9.43 -3.95
C GLU A 65 29.17 -9.92 -3.89
N ARG A 66 28.42 -9.49 -2.88
CA ARG A 66 27.00 -9.85 -2.72
C ARG A 66 26.14 -9.21 -3.81
N VAL A 67 26.46 -7.98 -4.21
CA VAL A 67 25.79 -7.29 -5.32
C VAL A 67 26.08 -7.99 -6.66
N ALA A 68 27.35 -8.36 -6.91
CA ALA A 68 27.76 -9.08 -8.11
C ALA A 68 27.06 -10.46 -8.21
N ALA A 69 26.99 -11.20 -7.10
CA ALA A 69 26.29 -12.48 -7.04
C ALA A 69 24.78 -12.36 -7.34
N MET A 70 24.13 -11.25 -6.96
CA MET A 70 22.72 -11.01 -7.28
C MET A 70 22.52 -10.69 -8.77
N ARG A 71 23.41 -9.91 -9.37
CA ARG A 71 23.36 -9.57 -10.81
C ARG A 71 23.58 -10.78 -11.72
N ALA A 72 24.45 -11.70 -11.34
CA ALA A 72 24.73 -12.92 -12.11
C ALA A 72 23.57 -13.95 -12.11
N ARG A 73 22.52 -13.74 -11.31
CA ARG A 73 21.33 -14.60 -11.24
C ARG A 73 20.18 -14.12 -12.14
N ARG A 74 20.33 -12.98 -12.82
CA ARG A 74 19.39 -12.46 -13.82
C ARG A 74 19.87 -12.80 -15.22
#